data_AF-A0A7W1N5C8-F1
#
_entry.id   AF-A0A7W1N5C8-F1
#
_cell.length_a   1.000
_cell.length_b   1.000
_cell.length_c   1.000
_cell.angle_alpha   90.00
_cell.angle_beta   90.00
_cell.angle_gamma   90.00
#
_symmetry.space_group_name_H-M   'P 1'
#
loop_
_entity.id
_entity.type
_entity.pdbx_description
1 polymer ?
#
loop_
_entity_poly.entity_id
_entity_poly.type
_entity_poly.pdbx_seq_one_letter_code
_entity_poly.pdbx_strand_id
1 'polypeptide(L)'
;MMNKVPEITLYFWVIKVLCTTVGETASDYLAGNLNLGLTKTTFITGALLIVVLIAQFRLRRYVAGVYWLGIVLISVVGTQITDNLADNLGVSLVITTIIFSVVLAIVFAVWYQSEGTLSIHTIYTTRREGFYWLAVLFTFALGTAAGDLTAERLAVGYAWSLVLFAAAIAVVAGLHYRLGLNAVWAFWIAYILTRPLGASTGDLLSQARHDGGLGLGTTVTSIIFLVAILVVVTFLSVTKRDVTEIAAYHPEPHAQVLVAANQTAASPPLFDAIRERAARTPATFHLLVPNAAPHAEITDGERRRHHLEAENMLALALPLLDGAAGAHVEGSVSSRHDPMDAIEEALHDGGFHEVILSTLPLHVSHWLRADLPGRIARLGIPVTTVTAPQRGRDGQDPDVGSARTE
;
A
#
# COMPACT_ATOMS: atom_id res chain seq x y z
N MET A 1 -8.87 -8.00 -4.23
CA MET A 1 -9.58 -6.79 -3.78
C MET A 1 -8.92 -5.62 -4.47
N MET A 2 -9.65 -4.54 -4.78
CA MET A 2 -9.02 -3.31 -5.28
C MET A 2 -8.35 -2.58 -4.11
N ASN A 3 -7.42 -1.67 -4.39
CA ASN A 3 -6.78 -0.88 -3.34
C ASN A 3 -7.87 -0.20 -2.49
N LYS A 4 -7.74 -0.29 -1.17
CA LYS A 4 -8.71 0.26 -0.20
C LYS A 4 -8.23 1.57 0.43
N VAL A 5 -7.08 2.08 0.00
CA VAL A 5 -6.47 3.34 0.43
C VAL A 5 -6.56 4.34 -0.73
N PRO A 6 -6.80 5.63 -0.46
CA PRO A 6 -6.76 6.67 -1.49
C PRO A 6 -5.36 6.82 -2.10
N GLU A 7 -5.32 7.37 -3.29
CA GLU A 7 -4.06 7.81 -3.89
C GLU A 7 -3.41 8.96 -3.10
N ILE A 8 -2.07 8.94 -2.99
CA ILE A 8 -1.29 9.94 -2.26
C ILE A 8 -1.15 11.21 -3.11
N THR A 9 -2.25 11.96 -3.24
CA THR A 9 -2.29 13.24 -3.93
C THR A 9 -2.20 14.40 -2.94
N LEU A 10 -2.21 15.65 -3.43
CA LEU A 10 -2.32 16.82 -2.55
C LEU A 10 -3.57 16.76 -1.66
N TYR A 11 -4.69 16.23 -2.18
CA TYR A 11 -5.94 16.09 -1.42
C TYR A 11 -5.77 15.17 -0.21
N PHE A 12 -5.00 14.08 -0.35
CA PHE A 12 -4.70 13.18 0.75
C PHE A 12 -4.04 13.92 1.91
N TRP A 13 -3.00 14.71 1.61
CA TRP A 13 -2.27 15.46 2.64
C TRP A 13 -3.14 16.55 3.28
N VAL A 14 -3.94 17.26 2.49
CA VAL A 14 -4.85 18.30 3.01
C VAL A 14 -5.87 17.70 3.97
N ILE A 15 -6.63 16.67 3.56
CA ILE A 15 -7.65 16.08 4.42
C ILE A 15 -7.01 15.45 5.65
N LYS A 16 -5.85 14.81 5.49
CA LYS A 16 -5.14 14.23 6.60
C LYS A 16 -4.78 15.27 7.66
N VAL A 17 -4.23 16.42 7.28
CA VAL A 17 -3.92 17.51 8.22
C VAL A 17 -5.19 18.04 8.87
N LEU A 18 -6.30 18.16 8.12
CA LEU A 18 -7.58 18.53 8.72
C LEU A 18 -8.06 17.51 9.75
N CYS A 19 -7.97 16.20 9.45
CA CYS A 19 -8.36 15.13 10.36
C CYS A 19 -7.49 15.11 11.62
N THR A 20 -6.17 15.31 11.50
CA THR A 20 -5.27 15.33 12.66
C THR A 20 -5.62 16.50 13.60
N THR A 21 -5.95 17.67 13.06
CA THR A 21 -6.42 18.80 13.89
C THR A 21 -7.78 18.57 14.54
N VAL A 22 -8.72 17.92 13.83
CA VAL A 22 -10.02 17.53 14.44
C VAL A 22 -9.83 16.52 15.56
N GLY A 23 -8.90 15.56 15.41
CA GLY A 23 -8.63 14.55 16.44
C GLY A 23 -8.41 15.16 17.82
N GLU A 24 -7.59 16.21 17.88
CA GLU A 24 -7.27 16.96 19.09
C GLU A 24 -8.51 17.68 19.64
N THR A 25 -9.01 18.63 18.87
CA THR A 25 -10.09 19.52 19.32
C THR A 25 -11.40 18.79 19.63
N ALA A 26 -11.70 17.70 18.92
CA ALA A 26 -12.88 16.89 19.18
C ALA A 26 -12.70 16.00 20.42
N SER A 27 -11.48 15.52 20.71
CA SER A 27 -11.18 14.84 21.98
C SER A 27 -11.48 15.76 23.15
N ASP A 28 -10.92 16.97 23.13
CA ASP A 28 -11.11 17.97 24.18
C ASP A 28 -12.56 18.38 24.33
N TYR A 29 -13.26 18.60 23.22
CA TYR A 29 -14.67 18.98 23.23
C TYR A 29 -15.53 17.89 23.88
N LEU A 30 -15.30 16.63 23.54
CA LEU A 30 -16.07 15.51 24.10
C LEU A 30 -15.74 15.30 25.59
N ALA A 31 -14.46 15.37 25.95
CA ALA A 31 -14.00 15.11 27.31
C ALA A 31 -14.36 16.27 28.27
N GLY A 32 -14.04 17.50 27.88
CA GLY A 32 -14.21 18.72 28.67
C GLY A 32 -15.59 19.36 28.49
N ASN A 33 -15.91 19.85 27.28
CA ASN A 33 -17.10 20.67 27.07
C ASN A 33 -18.42 19.90 27.29
N LEU A 34 -18.47 18.62 26.90
CA LEU A 34 -19.64 17.77 27.12
C LEU A 34 -19.65 17.10 28.51
N ASN A 35 -18.65 17.35 29.37
CA ASN A 35 -18.52 16.77 30.71
C ASN A 35 -18.64 15.23 30.74
N LEU A 36 -18.31 14.56 29.63
CA LEU A 36 -18.31 13.10 29.58
C LEU A 36 -17.11 12.54 30.34
N GLY A 37 -16.04 13.33 30.46
CA GLY A 37 -14.76 12.89 30.97
C GLY A 37 -14.01 12.04 29.94
N LEU A 38 -12.69 12.02 30.08
CA LEU A 38 -11.79 11.39 29.12
C LEU A 38 -12.11 9.89 28.95
N THR A 39 -12.22 9.14 30.05
CA THR A 39 -12.42 7.68 30.02
C THR A 39 -13.73 7.25 29.34
N LYS A 40 -14.87 7.89 29.66
CA LYS A 40 -16.15 7.52 29.02
C LYS A 40 -16.13 7.85 27.54
N THR A 41 -15.53 8.99 27.19
CA THR A 41 -15.39 9.39 25.80
C THR A 41 -14.58 8.37 25.01
N THR A 42 -13.44 7.92 25.54
CA THR A 42 -12.60 6.88 24.92
C THR A 42 -13.36 5.60 24.62
N PHE A 43 -14.24 5.15 25.52
CA PHE A 43 -15.06 3.96 25.26
C PHE A 43 -16.08 4.19 24.14
N ILE A 44 -16.73 5.35 24.10
CA ILE A 44 -17.73 5.67 23.08
C ILE A 44 -17.10 5.79 21.69
N THR A 45 -16.03 6.59 21.58
CA THR A 45 -15.30 6.81 20.32
C THR A 45 -14.58 5.54 19.87
N GLY A 46 -14.02 4.76 20.80
CA GLY A 46 -13.42 3.46 20.54
C GLY A 46 -14.42 2.44 20.01
N ALA A 47 -15.63 2.37 20.58
CA ALA A 47 -16.69 1.51 20.06
C ALA A 47 -17.12 1.92 18.63
N LEU A 48 -17.26 3.24 18.40
CA LEU A 48 -17.58 3.76 17.07
C LEU A 48 -16.47 3.47 16.06
N LEU A 49 -15.21 3.61 16.46
CA LEU A 49 -14.06 3.24 15.64
C LEU A 49 -14.09 1.76 15.26
N ILE A 50 -14.37 0.86 16.21
CA ILE A 50 -14.49 -0.58 15.93
C ILE A 50 -15.58 -0.85 14.89
N VAL A 51 -16.74 -0.21 15.02
CA VAL A 51 -17.84 -0.36 14.04
C VAL A 51 -17.41 0.08 12.64
N VAL A 52 -16.73 1.24 12.53
CA VAL A 52 -16.26 1.76 11.25
C VAL A 52 -15.14 0.90 10.66
N LEU A 53 -14.22 0.40 11.48
CA LEU A 53 -13.20 -0.54 11.03
C LEU A 53 -13.84 -1.84 10.53
N ILE A 54 -14.81 -2.41 11.24
CA ILE A 54 -15.55 -3.59 10.76
C ILE A 54 -16.19 -3.32 9.39
N ALA A 55 -16.79 -2.15 9.19
CA ALA A 55 -17.32 -1.75 7.89
C ALA A 55 -16.22 -1.65 6.83
N GLN A 56 -15.09 -1.01 7.15
CA GLN A 56 -13.93 -0.86 6.27
C GLN A 56 -13.35 -2.23 5.82
N PHE A 57 -13.15 -3.16 6.76
CA PHE A 57 -12.66 -4.51 6.46
C PHE A 57 -13.65 -5.30 5.59
N ARG A 58 -14.95 -5.06 5.71
CA ARG A 58 -16.00 -5.71 4.89
C ARG A 58 -16.10 -5.14 3.48
N LEU A 59 -15.74 -3.88 3.26
CA LEU A 59 -15.75 -3.27 1.93
C LEU A 59 -14.68 -3.90 1.04
N ARG A 60 -15.01 -4.13 -0.24
CA ARG A 60 -14.10 -4.74 -1.23
C ARG A 60 -13.35 -3.73 -2.10
N ARG A 61 -13.63 -2.44 -1.90
CA ARG A 61 -13.10 -1.30 -2.66
C ARG A 61 -12.96 -0.09 -1.75
N TYR A 62 -12.11 0.85 -2.15
CA TYR A 62 -12.04 2.16 -1.52
C TYR A 62 -13.41 2.87 -1.55
N VAL A 63 -13.85 3.34 -0.39
CA VAL A 63 -15.03 4.21 -0.22
C VAL A 63 -14.58 5.38 0.64
N ALA A 64 -14.46 6.56 0.02
CA ALA A 64 -13.90 7.75 0.65
C ALA A 64 -14.54 8.06 2.01
N GLY A 65 -15.88 8.03 2.10
CA GLY A 65 -16.59 8.30 3.34
C GLY A 65 -16.22 7.37 4.50
N VAL A 66 -16.11 6.05 4.27
CA VAL A 66 -15.80 5.09 5.34
C VAL A 66 -14.34 5.18 5.76
N TYR A 67 -13.44 5.33 4.79
CA TYR A 67 -12.01 5.46 5.06
C TYR A 67 -11.70 6.74 5.85
N TRP A 68 -12.20 7.90 5.40
CA TRP A 68 -11.92 9.18 6.06
C TRP A 68 -12.62 9.29 7.42
N LEU A 69 -13.82 8.71 7.57
CA LEU A 69 -14.45 8.57 8.89
C LEU A 69 -13.59 7.71 9.82
N GLY A 70 -13.01 6.62 9.32
CA GLY A 70 -12.07 5.78 10.07
C GLY A 70 -10.86 6.59 10.53
N ILE A 71 -10.26 7.41 9.65
CA ILE A 71 -9.13 8.28 9.99
C ILE A 71 -9.51 9.31 11.06
N VAL A 72 -10.67 9.95 10.96
CA VAL A 72 -11.15 10.91 11.98
C VAL A 72 -11.37 10.22 13.34
N LEU A 73 -11.95 9.02 13.35
CA LEU A 73 -12.18 8.30 14.60
C LEU A 73 -10.88 7.79 15.21
N ILE A 74 -9.93 7.31 14.39
CA ILE A 74 -8.59 6.96 14.87
C ILE A 74 -7.89 8.19 15.41
N SER A 75 -8.04 9.37 14.79
CA SER A 75 -7.39 10.57 15.29
C SER A 75 -7.85 10.96 16.68
N VAL A 76 -9.16 10.87 16.93
CA VAL A 76 -9.74 11.13 18.26
C VAL A 76 -9.32 10.06 19.27
N VAL A 77 -9.45 8.77 18.91
CA VAL A 77 -9.09 7.67 19.82
C VAL A 77 -7.59 7.66 20.12
N GLY A 78 -6.74 7.96 19.14
CA GLY A 78 -5.29 8.05 19.30
C GLY A 78 -4.88 9.13 20.30
N THR A 79 -5.48 10.33 20.20
CA THR A 79 -5.31 11.40 21.21
C THR A 79 -5.74 10.92 22.58
N GLN A 80 -6.96 10.38 22.69
CA GLN A 80 -7.50 9.95 23.97
C GLN A 80 -6.67 8.85 24.66
N ILE A 81 -6.07 7.95 23.90
CA ILE A 81 -5.16 6.94 24.44
C ILE A 81 -3.93 7.61 25.08
N THR A 82 -3.36 8.61 24.42
CA THR A 82 -2.24 9.39 24.95
C THR A 82 -2.64 10.18 26.19
N ASP A 83 -3.74 10.93 26.13
CA ASP A 83 -4.22 11.75 27.24
C ASP A 83 -4.58 10.88 28.47
N ASN A 84 -5.15 9.68 28.26
CA ASN A 84 -5.46 8.79 29.39
C ASN A 84 -4.18 8.30 30.08
N LEU A 85 -3.10 8.09 29.33
CA LEU A 85 -1.81 7.73 29.92
C LEU A 85 -1.18 8.92 30.64
N ALA A 86 -1.19 10.10 30.00
CA ALA A 86 -0.54 11.30 30.53
C ALA A 86 -1.31 11.91 31.71
N ASP A 87 -2.58 12.22 31.52
CA ASP A 87 -3.36 13.04 32.45
C ASP A 87 -4.07 12.20 33.52
N ASN A 88 -4.67 11.08 33.13
CA ASN A 88 -5.40 10.21 34.08
C ASN A 88 -4.46 9.29 34.86
N LEU A 89 -3.48 8.70 34.19
CA LEU A 89 -2.56 7.72 34.80
C LEU A 89 -1.23 8.33 35.24
N GLY A 90 -0.97 9.61 34.93
CA GLY A 90 0.23 10.33 35.36
C GLY A 90 1.53 9.85 34.72
N VAL A 91 1.45 9.12 33.59
CA VAL A 91 2.63 8.63 32.87
C VAL A 91 3.30 9.80 32.15
N SER A 92 4.58 10.02 32.39
CA SER A 92 5.33 11.11 31.74
C SER A 92 5.23 11.06 30.21
N LEU A 93 4.99 12.21 29.57
CA LEU A 93 4.95 12.35 28.11
C LEU A 93 6.21 11.81 27.41
N VAL A 94 7.38 11.89 28.06
CA VAL A 94 8.63 11.30 27.55
C VAL A 94 8.49 9.78 27.46
N ILE A 95 7.97 9.14 28.51
CA ILE A 95 7.80 7.69 28.58
C ILE A 95 6.75 7.25 27.55
N THR A 96 5.61 7.94 27.49
CA THR A 96 4.53 7.67 26.54
C THR A 96 5.02 7.77 25.09
N THR A 97 5.80 8.80 24.76
CA THR A 97 6.41 8.97 23.43
C THR A 97 7.38 7.83 23.09
N ILE A 98 8.22 7.41 24.04
CA ILE A 98 9.15 6.28 23.85
C ILE A 98 8.37 4.98 23.63
N ILE A 99 7.35 4.70 24.44
CA ILE A 99 6.53 3.50 24.33
C ILE A 99 5.87 3.44 22.95
N PHE A 100 5.20 4.51 22.51
CA PHE A 100 4.56 4.50 21.19
C PHE A 100 5.55 4.42 20.04
N SER A 101 6.75 5.01 20.18
CA SER A 101 7.82 4.87 19.17
C SER A 101 8.27 3.42 19.06
N VAL A 102 8.49 2.74 20.18
CA VAL A 102 8.90 1.33 20.20
C VAL A 102 7.80 0.43 19.63
N VAL A 103 6.55 0.64 20.04
CA VAL A 103 5.41 -0.14 19.54
C VAL A 103 5.23 0.07 18.04
N LEU A 104 5.31 1.31 17.55
CA LEU A 104 5.22 1.60 16.12
C LEU A 104 6.36 0.95 15.33
N ALA A 105 7.59 0.99 15.86
CA ALA A 105 8.73 0.32 15.25
C ALA A 105 8.54 -1.21 15.17
N ILE A 106 7.98 -1.83 16.23
CA ILE A 106 7.62 -3.25 16.23
C ILE A 106 6.55 -3.54 15.17
N VAL A 107 5.51 -2.71 15.06
CA VAL A 107 4.47 -2.89 14.03
C VAL A 107 5.06 -2.83 12.63
N PHE A 108 5.94 -1.86 12.34
CA PHE A 108 6.63 -1.80 11.05
C PHE A 108 7.56 -2.99 10.82
N ALA A 109 8.31 -3.42 11.83
CA ALA A 109 9.21 -4.56 11.72
C ALA A 109 8.44 -5.85 11.42
N VAL A 110 7.37 -6.13 12.16
CA VAL A 110 6.52 -7.32 11.95
C VAL A 110 5.80 -7.26 10.60
N TRP A 111 5.32 -6.08 10.19
CA TRP A 111 4.70 -5.90 8.88
C TRP A 111 5.71 -6.17 7.76
N TYR A 112 6.90 -5.58 7.83
CA TYR A 112 7.95 -5.78 6.84
C TYR A 112 8.43 -7.24 6.78
N GLN A 113 8.58 -7.91 7.92
CA GLN A 113 8.92 -9.34 7.97
C GLN A 113 7.82 -10.22 7.35
N SER A 114 6.56 -9.86 7.55
CA SER A 114 5.42 -10.66 7.08
C SER A 114 5.11 -10.46 5.59
N GLU A 115 5.31 -9.24 5.06
CA GLU A 115 4.81 -8.84 3.74
C GLU A 115 5.92 -8.35 2.79
N GLY A 116 7.16 -8.21 3.25
CA GLY A 116 8.32 -7.79 2.45
C GLY A 116 8.27 -6.34 1.95
N THR A 117 7.24 -5.57 2.33
CA THR A 117 7.04 -4.18 1.92
C THR A 117 6.23 -3.41 2.96
N LEU A 118 6.51 -2.11 3.06
CA LEU A 118 5.73 -1.14 3.84
C LEU A 118 4.91 -0.20 2.94
N SER A 119 4.79 -0.53 1.65
CA SER A 119 4.05 0.26 0.68
C SER A 119 2.56 0.27 0.98
N ILE A 120 1.97 1.46 0.96
CA ILE A 120 0.52 1.65 1.13
C ILE A 120 -0.26 1.55 -0.20
N HIS A 121 0.44 1.40 -1.33
CA HIS A 121 -0.20 1.24 -2.63
C HIS A 121 -0.71 -0.19 -2.85
N THR A 122 -0.30 -1.16 -2.01
CA THR A 122 -0.58 -2.59 -2.21
C THR A 122 -1.40 -3.23 -1.09
N ILE A 123 -2.39 -2.50 -0.55
CA ILE A 123 -3.27 -2.98 0.53
C ILE A 123 -4.46 -3.75 -0.05
N TYR A 124 -4.21 -5.00 -0.45
CA TYR A 124 -5.21 -5.85 -1.08
C TYR A 124 -5.64 -7.06 -0.22
N THR A 125 -4.90 -7.35 0.86
CA THR A 125 -5.18 -8.44 1.79
C THR A 125 -5.68 -7.89 3.12
N THR A 126 -6.52 -8.66 3.81
CA THR A 126 -6.99 -8.30 5.16
C THR A 126 -5.85 -8.20 6.17
N ARG A 127 -4.76 -8.96 5.96
CA ARG A 127 -3.55 -8.89 6.78
C ARG A 127 -2.81 -7.56 6.61
N ARG A 128 -2.54 -7.14 5.37
CA ARG A 128 -1.92 -5.82 5.08
C ARG A 128 -2.80 -4.68 5.58
N GLU A 129 -4.12 -4.80 5.41
CA GLU A 129 -5.09 -3.83 5.93
C GLU A 129 -5.04 -3.74 7.46
N GLY A 130 -4.87 -4.87 8.16
CA GLY A 130 -4.64 -4.94 9.59
C GLY A 130 -3.40 -4.18 10.04
N PHE A 131 -2.24 -4.47 9.44
CA PHE A 131 -1.00 -3.77 9.75
C PHE A 131 -1.09 -2.27 9.47
N TYR A 132 -1.74 -1.89 8.38
CA TYR A 132 -1.95 -0.49 8.04
C TYR A 132 -2.75 0.25 9.09
N TRP A 133 -3.94 -0.23 9.46
CA TRP A 133 -4.77 0.44 10.46
C TRP A 133 -4.12 0.45 11.85
N LEU A 134 -3.36 -0.58 12.19
CA LEU A 134 -2.58 -0.64 13.42
C LEU A 134 -1.44 0.39 13.43
N ALA A 135 -0.68 0.48 12.34
CA ALA A 135 0.38 1.47 12.17
C ALA A 135 -0.21 2.88 12.24
N VAL A 136 -1.34 3.13 11.56
CA VAL A 136 -2.05 4.40 11.62
C VAL A 136 -2.43 4.72 13.07
N LEU A 137 -3.09 3.83 13.82
CA LEU A 137 -3.45 4.06 15.22
C LEU A 137 -2.24 4.50 16.07
N PHE A 138 -1.12 3.79 16.00
CA PHE A 138 0.06 4.13 16.80
C PHE A 138 0.80 5.38 16.30
N THR A 139 0.75 5.70 15.00
CA THR A 139 1.26 6.99 14.50
C THR A 139 0.46 8.16 15.06
N PHE A 140 -0.85 7.98 15.25
CA PHE A 140 -1.73 9.00 15.82
C PHE A 140 -1.44 9.19 17.31
N ALA A 141 -1.37 8.11 18.10
CA ALA A 141 -1.03 8.18 19.52
C ALA A 141 0.38 8.76 19.76
N LEU A 142 1.38 8.29 19.00
CA LEU A 142 2.75 8.82 19.04
C LEU A 142 2.79 10.31 18.72
N GLY A 143 2.05 10.73 17.70
CA GLY A 143 2.07 12.11 17.23
C GLY A 143 1.42 13.09 18.22
N THR A 144 0.36 12.68 18.94
CA THR A 144 -0.17 13.48 20.05
C THR A 144 0.90 13.60 21.15
N ALA A 145 1.45 12.48 21.61
CA ALA A 145 2.44 12.47 22.69
C ALA A 145 3.69 13.32 22.37
N ALA A 146 4.16 13.25 21.12
CA ALA A 146 5.30 14.05 20.65
C ALA A 146 4.95 15.54 20.49
N GLY A 147 3.70 15.86 20.12
CA GLY A 147 3.17 17.23 20.05
C GLY A 147 3.21 17.89 21.43
N ASP A 148 2.56 17.27 22.41
CA ASP A 148 2.44 17.79 23.78
C ASP A 148 3.79 17.81 24.49
N LEU A 149 4.62 16.79 24.26
CA LEU A 149 5.99 16.76 24.76
C LEU A 149 6.77 18.00 24.30
N THR A 150 6.62 18.38 23.03
CA THR A 150 7.35 19.52 22.46
C THR A 150 6.72 20.85 22.90
N ALA A 151 5.41 20.98 22.79
CA ALA A 151 4.70 22.22 23.08
C ALA A 151 4.71 22.56 24.58
N GLU A 152 4.40 21.59 25.43
CA GLU A 152 4.12 21.81 26.85
C GLU A 152 5.33 21.45 27.72
N ARG A 153 5.84 20.22 27.61
CA ARG A 153 6.90 19.74 28.50
C ARG A 153 8.25 20.40 28.21
N LEU A 154 8.58 20.62 26.94
CA LEU A 154 9.76 21.36 26.53
C LEU A 154 9.52 22.89 26.48
N ALA A 155 8.30 23.34 26.75
CA ALA A 155 7.89 24.74 26.76
C ALA A 155 8.24 25.51 25.47
N VAL A 156 8.24 24.82 24.32
CA VAL A 156 8.45 25.44 23.01
C VAL A 156 7.22 26.28 22.60
N GLY A 157 6.03 25.88 23.07
CA GLY A 157 4.75 26.50 22.75
C GLY A 157 4.18 26.05 21.39
N TYR A 158 2.86 26.08 21.27
CA TYR A 158 2.13 25.50 20.13
C TYR A 158 2.55 26.08 18.77
N ALA A 159 2.77 27.40 18.68
CA ALA A 159 3.16 28.04 17.42
C ALA A 159 4.55 27.61 16.92
N TRP A 160 5.54 27.53 17.81
CA TRP A 160 6.89 27.11 17.44
C TRP A 160 6.98 25.60 17.22
N SER A 161 6.21 24.79 17.95
CA SER A 161 6.05 23.36 17.66
C SER A 161 5.48 23.15 16.26
N LEU A 162 4.45 23.90 15.86
CA LEU A 162 3.90 23.86 14.50
C LEU A 162 4.97 24.15 13.45
N VAL A 163 5.75 25.22 13.63
CA VAL A 163 6.85 25.56 12.70
C VAL A 163 7.91 24.46 12.66
N LEU A 164 8.27 23.89 13.81
CA LEU A 164 9.24 22.80 13.90
C LEU A 164 8.79 21.58 13.08
N PHE A 165 7.56 21.11 13.26
CA PHE A 165 7.06 19.94 12.54
C PHE A 165 6.84 20.24 11.05
N ALA A 166 6.40 21.46 10.70
CA ALA A 166 6.30 21.88 9.29
C ALA A 166 7.68 21.91 8.60
N ALA A 167 8.70 22.42 9.30
CA ALA A 167 10.07 22.41 8.81
C ALA A 167 10.61 20.98 8.67
N ALA A 168 10.33 20.10 9.62
CA ALA A 168 10.73 18.69 9.54
C ALA A 168 10.10 17.98 8.33
N ILE A 169 8.82 18.22 8.04
CA ILE A 169 8.15 17.69 6.84
C ILE A 169 8.79 18.27 5.57
N ALA A 170 9.09 19.57 5.53
CA ALA A 170 9.75 20.20 4.40
C ALA A 170 11.16 19.63 4.15
N VAL A 171 11.91 19.31 5.21
CA VAL A 171 13.20 18.61 5.12
C VAL A 171 13.01 17.22 4.50
N VAL A 172 12.05 16.43 4.98
CA VAL A 172 11.77 15.09 4.42
C VAL A 172 11.40 15.16 2.94
N ALA A 173 10.56 16.14 2.56
CA ALA A 173 10.25 16.39 1.16
C ALA A 173 11.50 16.75 0.35
N GLY A 174 12.36 17.63 0.89
CA GLY A 174 13.63 17.98 0.27
C GLY A 174 14.58 16.78 0.09
N LEU A 175 14.69 15.90 1.10
CA LEU A 175 15.47 14.67 1.03
C LEU A 175 14.94 13.72 -0.04
N HIS A 176 13.61 13.61 -0.18
CA HIS A 176 12.98 12.80 -1.22
C HIS A 176 13.27 13.33 -2.62
N TYR A 177 12.97 14.61 -2.88
CA TYR A 177 13.09 15.19 -4.23
C TYR A 177 14.53 15.48 -4.65
N ARG A 178 15.47 15.70 -3.72
CA ARG A 178 16.86 16.07 -4.06
C ARG A 178 17.88 14.97 -3.81
N LEU A 179 17.66 14.11 -2.81
CA LEU A 179 18.64 13.09 -2.40
C LEU A 179 18.16 11.65 -2.63
N GLY A 180 17.00 11.48 -3.27
CA GLY A 180 16.49 10.15 -3.64
C GLY A 180 16.08 9.29 -2.44
N LEU A 181 15.64 9.89 -1.33
CA LEU A 181 15.08 9.13 -0.20
C LEU A 181 13.94 8.24 -0.71
N ASN A 182 13.96 6.96 -0.35
CA ASN A 182 12.93 6.00 -0.76
C ASN A 182 11.52 6.51 -0.41
N ALA A 183 10.60 6.44 -1.39
CA ALA A 183 9.25 7.00 -1.29
C ALA A 183 8.44 6.45 -0.10
N VAL A 184 8.62 5.17 0.25
CA VAL A 184 7.92 4.53 1.37
C VAL A 184 8.40 5.10 2.71
N TRP A 185 9.71 5.28 2.88
CA TRP A 185 10.28 5.89 4.07
C TRP A 185 9.91 7.37 4.18
N ALA A 186 10.02 8.12 3.08
CA ALA A 186 9.61 9.52 3.02
C ALA A 186 8.13 9.68 3.40
N PHE A 187 7.27 8.81 2.86
CA PHE A 187 5.85 8.77 3.19
C PHE A 187 5.62 8.55 4.68
N TRP A 188 6.17 7.48 5.29
CA TRP A 188 5.89 7.17 6.69
C TRP A 188 6.43 8.23 7.66
N ILE A 189 7.60 8.81 7.38
CA ILE A 189 8.15 9.88 8.21
C ILE A 189 7.26 11.12 8.11
N ALA A 190 6.91 11.56 6.89
CA ALA A 190 5.99 12.67 6.72
C ALA A 190 4.61 12.36 7.34
N TYR A 191 4.16 11.11 7.22
CA TYR A 191 2.90 10.64 7.78
C TYR A 191 2.89 10.77 9.30
N ILE A 192 3.96 10.35 9.98
CA ILE A 192 4.10 10.50 11.43
C ILE A 192 4.13 11.97 11.82
N LEU A 193 4.94 12.80 11.12
CA LEU A 193 5.13 14.22 11.45
C LEU A 193 3.89 15.09 11.23
N THR A 194 2.99 14.73 10.33
CA THR A 194 1.72 15.46 10.14
C THR A 194 0.79 15.40 11.36
N ARG A 195 0.95 14.41 12.25
CA ARG A 195 0.12 14.32 13.45
C ARG A 195 0.48 15.36 14.53
N PRO A 196 1.73 15.47 15.01
CA PRO A 196 2.09 16.50 15.98
C PRO A 196 1.93 17.91 15.40
N LEU A 197 2.11 18.09 14.09
CA LEU A 197 1.74 19.32 13.39
C LEU A 197 0.24 19.63 13.56
N GLY A 198 -0.62 18.64 13.33
CA GLY A 198 -2.07 18.79 13.48
C GLY A 198 -2.53 19.05 14.91
N ALA A 199 -1.92 18.36 15.90
CA ALA A 199 -2.17 18.58 17.34
C ALA A 199 -1.81 20.02 17.72
N SER A 200 -0.56 20.43 17.44
CA SER A 200 -0.08 21.80 17.68
C SER A 200 -0.95 22.86 17.00
N THR A 201 -1.50 22.56 15.82
CA THR A 201 -2.43 23.46 15.11
C THR A 201 -3.79 23.52 15.82
N GLY A 202 -4.30 22.38 16.28
CA GLY A 202 -5.54 22.30 17.05
C GLY A 202 -5.43 23.13 18.32
N ASP A 203 -4.40 22.88 19.11
CA ASP A 203 -4.17 23.57 20.39
C ASP A 203 -3.91 25.05 20.20
N LEU A 204 -3.11 25.42 19.20
CA LEU A 204 -2.88 26.83 18.87
C LEU A 204 -4.19 27.55 18.56
N LEU A 205 -5.17 26.91 17.92
CA LEU A 205 -6.45 27.53 17.60
C LEU A 205 -7.43 27.49 18.78
N SER A 206 -7.52 26.36 19.49
CA SER A 206 -8.53 26.07 20.51
C SER A 206 -8.18 26.65 21.89
N GLN A 207 -6.92 26.51 22.32
CA GLN A 207 -6.50 26.80 23.69
C GLN A 207 -6.57 28.30 24.00
N ALA A 208 -6.63 28.62 25.30
CA ALA A 208 -6.73 30.00 25.75
C ALA A 208 -5.44 30.79 25.48
N ARG A 209 -5.57 32.11 25.35
CA ARG A 209 -4.41 32.99 25.06
C ARG A 209 -3.32 32.97 26.12
N HIS A 210 -3.69 32.67 27.37
CA HIS A 210 -2.72 32.55 28.44
C HIS A 210 -1.86 31.26 28.35
N ASP A 211 -2.38 30.22 27.71
CA ASP A 211 -1.69 28.95 27.46
C ASP A 211 -0.93 28.94 26.13
N GLY A 212 -0.91 30.08 25.41
CA GLY A 212 -0.24 30.21 24.11
C GLY A 212 -1.13 29.90 22.89
N GLY A 213 -2.43 29.69 23.07
CA GLY A 213 -3.41 29.54 22.00
C GLY A 213 -4.02 30.87 21.52
N LEU A 214 -4.88 30.81 20.50
CA LEU A 214 -5.58 31.98 19.91
C LEU A 214 -6.93 32.26 20.59
N GLY A 215 -7.47 31.26 21.30
CA GLY A 215 -8.72 31.36 22.06
C GLY A 215 -9.99 31.27 21.21
N LEU A 216 -9.97 30.57 20.07
CA LEU A 216 -11.20 30.31 19.30
C LEU A 216 -12.12 29.30 20.01
N GLY A 217 -11.57 28.54 20.95
CA GLY A 217 -12.27 27.48 21.67
C GLY A 217 -12.37 26.18 20.86
N THR A 218 -12.51 25.08 21.59
CA THR A 218 -12.60 23.72 21.03
C THR A 218 -13.81 23.56 20.10
N THR A 219 -14.98 24.07 20.50
CA THR A 219 -16.23 23.93 19.74
C THR A 219 -16.16 24.57 18.36
N VAL A 220 -15.75 25.83 18.26
CA VAL A 220 -15.70 26.56 16.98
C VAL A 220 -14.64 25.94 16.07
N THR A 221 -13.48 25.61 16.64
CA THR A 221 -12.38 24.99 15.89
C THR A 221 -12.80 23.63 15.33
N SER A 222 -13.41 22.75 16.13
CA SER A 222 -13.88 21.45 15.65
C SER A 222 -14.95 21.58 14.56
N ILE A 223 -15.90 22.52 14.67
CA ILE A 223 -16.94 22.73 13.65
C ILE A 223 -16.31 23.16 12.32
N ILE A 224 -15.39 24.13 12.33
CA ILE A 224 -14.73 24.63 11.11
C ILE A 224 -14.03 23.49 10.38
N PHE A 225 -13.24 22.69 11.10
CA PHE A 225 -12.50 21.60 10.48
C PHE A 225 -13.39 20.43 10.06
N LEU A 226 -14.41 20.07 10.84
CA LEU A 226 -15.37 19.03 10.45
C LEU A 226 -16.14 19.42 9.17
N VAL A 227 -16.55 20.68 9.04
CA VAL A 227 -17.18 21.19 7.82
C VAL A 227 -16.19 21.15 6.65
N ALA A 228 -14.94 21.56 6.86
CA ALA A 228 -13.92 21.49 5.82
C ALA A 228 -13.68 20.05 5.35
N ILE A 229 -13.54 19.09 6.28
CA ILE A 229 -13.41 17.67 5.97
C ILE A 229 -14.64 17.19 5.19
N LEU A 230 -15.85 17.53 5.63
CA LEU A 230 -17.08 17.13 4.96
C LEU A 230 -17.13 17.64 3.52
N VAL A 231 -16.74 18.90 3.27
CA VAL A 231 -16.69 19.50 1.94
C VAL A 231 -15.69 18.75 1.05
N VAL A 232 -14.46 18.53 1.52
CA VAL A 232 -13.44 17.87 0.71
C VAL A 232 -13.77 16.39 0.49
N VAL A 233 -14.24 15.67 1.50
CA VAL A 233 -14.67 14.25 1.37
C VAL A 233 -15.88 14.12 0.45
N THR A 234 -16.83 15.05 0.50
CA THR A 234 -17.96 15.07 -0.45
C THR A 234 -17.46 15.33 -1.87
N PHE A 235 -16.57 16.31 -2.05
CA PHE A 235 -15.95 16.59 -3.34
C PHE A 235 -15.21 15.37 -3.90
N LEU A 236 -14.42 14.67 -3.09
CA LEU A 236 -13.72 13.45 -3.51
C LEU A 236 -14.67 12.29 -3.79
N SER A 237 -15.72 12.13 -2.99
CA SER A 237 -16.75 11.10 -3.21
C SER A 237 -17.48 11.29 -4.55
N VAL A 238 -17.70 12.55 -4.97
CA VAL A 238 -18.34 12.89 -6.25
C VAL A 238 -17.34 12.81 -7.41
N THR A 239 -16.16 13.39 -7.27
CA THR A 239 -15.18 13.51 -8.36
C THR A 239 -14.31 12.28 -8.55
N LYS A 240 -14.20 11.42 -7.54
CA LYS A 240 -13.37 10.20 -7.52
C LYS A 240 -11.90 10.43 -7.86
N ARG A 241 -11.39 11.65 -7.70
CA ARG A 241 -10.00 12.03 -8.01
C ARG A 241 -8.94 11.37 -7.12
N ASP A 242 -9.38 10.76 -6.03
CA ASP A 242 -8.57 10.03 -5.06
C ASP A 242 -8.70 8.51 -5.22
N VAL A 243 -9.55 8.05 -6.13
CA VAL A 243 -9.61 6.66 -6.56
C VAL A 243 -8.46 6.47 -7.55
N THR A 244 -7.55 5.54 -7.26
CA THR A 244 -6.56 5.10 -8.25
C THR A 244 -7.31 4.64 -9.50
N GLU A 245 -7.22 5.42 -10.59
CA GLU A 245 -7.81 5.04 -11.86
C GLU A 245 -7.11 3.77 -12.35
N ILE A 246 -7.89 2.71 -12.45
CA ILE A 246 -7.54 1.58 -13.28
C ILE A 246 -7.59 2.12 -14.71
N ALA A 247 -6.44 2.40 -15.33
CA ALA A 247 -6.36 2.91 -16.68
C ALA A 247 -7.26 2.07 -17.59
N ALA A 248 -8.34 2.68 -18.11
CA ALA A 248 -9.20 2.01 -19.07
C ALA A 248 -8.36 1.80 -20.33
N TYR A 249 -8.19 0.53 -20.72
CA TYR A 249 -7.45 0.13 -21.91
C TYR A 249 -7.97 0.89 -23.14
N HIS A 250 -7.14 1.78 -23.67
CA HIS A 250 -7.25 2.28 -25.03
C HIS A 250 -6.27 1.48 -25.89
N PRO A 251 -6.71 0.80 -26.96
CA PRO A 251 -5.79 0.08 -27.84
C PRO A 251 -4.88 1.10 -28.54
N GLU A 252 -3.65 1.23 -28.05
CA GLU A 252 -2.58 2.00 -28.68
C GLU A 252 -2.13 1.32 -29.99
N PRO A 253 -1.68 2.08 -31.00
CA PRO A 253 -1.27 1.54 -32.30
C PRO A 253 -0.03 0.61 -32.23
N HIS A 254 0.71 0.63 -31.12
CA HIS A 254 1.79 -0.30 -30.79
C HIS A 254 1.64 -0.81 -29.36
N ALA A 255 1.10 -2.01 -29.18
CA ALA A 255 0.90 -2.57 -27.85
C ALA A 255 2.20 -3.18 -27.30
N GLN A 256 2.64 -2.77 -26.12
CA GLN A 256 3.65 -3.50 -25.35
C GLN A 256 2.97 -4.60 -24.53
N VAL A 257 3.34 -5.85 -24.79
CA VAL A 257 2.74 -7.04 -24.17
C VAL A 257 3.73 -7.68 -23.20
N LEU A 258 3.36 -7.75 -21.94
CA LEU A 258 4.13 -8.47 -20.92
C LEU A 258 3.80 -9.96 -20.99
N VAL A 259 4.80 -10.79 -21.23
CA VAL A 259 4.68 -12.26 -21.20
C VAL A 259 5.23 -12.75 -19.88
N ALA A 260 4.37 -13.19 -18.97
CA ALA A 260 4.76 -13.76 -17.69
C ALA A 260 4.79 -15.29 -17.78
N ALA A 261 5.99 -15.88 -17.74
CA ALA A 261 6.19 -17.32 -17.84
C ALA A 261 7.42 -17.77 -17.06
N ASN A 262 7.40 -19.00 -16.55
CA ASN A 262 8.58 -19.63 -15.94
C ASN A 262 8.89 -20.95 -16.64
N GLN A 263 8.50 -22.08 -16.05
CA GLN A 263 8.74 -23.42 -16.63
C GLN A 263 8.07 -23.63 -17.99
N THR A 264 7.11 -22.76 -18.33
CA THR A 264 6.31 -22.77 -19.54
C THR A 264 6.78 -21.76 -20.59
N ALA A 265 7.89 -21.04 -20.34
CA ALA A 265 8.42 -19.99 -21.22
C ALA A 265 8.82 -20.51 -22.61
N ALA A 266 9.18 -21.80 -22.71
CA ALA A 266 9.53 -22.46 -23.97
C ALA A 266 8.46 -23.48 -24.44
N SER A 267 7.18 -23.20 -24.17
CA SER A 267 6.08 -24.14 -24.49
C SER A 267 5.36 -23.79 -25.81
N PRO A 268 4.94 -24.78 -26.61
CA PRO A 268 4.20 -24.53 -27.86
C PRO A 268 2.92 -23.68 -27.69
N PRO A 269 2.07 -23.90 -26.66
CA PRO A 269 0.89 -23.07 -26.46
C PRO A 269 1.20 -21.58 -26.25
N LEU A 270 2.34 -21.28 -25.61
CA LEU A 270 2.77 -19.89 -25.44
C LEU A 270 3.20 -19.27 -26.77
N PHE A 271 3.91 -20.02 -27.60
CA PHE A 271 4.32 -19.56 -28.92
C PHE A 271 3.11 -19.28 -29.82
N ASP A 272 2.11 -20.16 -29.79
CA ASP A 272 0.88 -20.00 -30.57
C ASP A 272 0.10 -18.75 -30.12
N ALA A 273 -0.03 -18.54 -28.80
CA ALA A 273 -0.69 -17.35 -28.26
C ALA A 273 0.01 -16.04 -28.65
N ILE A 274 1.35 -16.02 -28.66
CA ILE A 274 2.14 -14.86 -29.09
C ILE A 274 1.96 -14.63 -30.59
N ARG A 275 2.01 -15.68 -31.41
CA ARG A 275 1.80 -15.58 -32.86
C ARG A 275 0.40 -15.04 -33.19
N GLU A 276 -0.63 -15.56 -32.53
CA GLU A 276 -2.00 -15.07 -32.66
C GLU A 276 -2.17 -13.62 -32.18
N ARG A 277 -1.42 -13.20 -31.15
CA ARG A 277 -1.44 -11.81 -30.70
C ARG A 277 -0.72 -10.88 -31.65
N ALA A 278 0.45 -11.26 -32.16
CA ALA A 278 1.23 -10.48 -33.11
C ALA A 278 0.50 -10.30 -34.44
N ALA A 279 -0.27 -11.30 -34.87
CA ALA A 279 -1.07 -11.24 -36.10
C ALA A 279 -2.27 -10.28 -36.05
N ARG A 280 -2.76 -9.91 -34.85
CA ARG A 280 -3.93 -9.03 -34.69
C ARG A 280 -3.59 -7.55 -34.87
N THR A 281 -2.56 -7.09 -34.18
CA THR A 281 -2.11 -5.68 -34.16
C THR A 281 -0.61 -5.66 -33.86
N PRO A 282 0.19 -4.76 -34.47
CA PRO A 282 1.59 -4.60 -34.15
C PRO A 282 1.83 -4.52 -32.64
N ALA A 283 2.71 -5.37 -32.13
CA ALA A 283 3.02 -5.47 -30.71
C ALA A 283 4.49 -5.80 -30.49
N THR A 284 5.05 -5.29 -29.40
CA THR A 284 6.34 -5.73 -28.87
C THR A 284 6.09 -6.59 -27.64
N PHE A 285 6.96 -7.56 -27.40
CA PHE A 285 6.80 -8.51 -26.31
C PHE A 285 7.98 -8.42 -25.36
N HIS A 286 7.71 -8.54 -24.06
CA HIS A 286 8.71 -8.63 -23.02
C HIS A 286 8.48 -9.89 -22.18
N LEU A 287 9.44 -10.81 -22.14
CA LEU A 287 9.38 -12.00 -21.30
C LEU A 287 9.86 -11.67 -19.88
N LEU A 288 8.94 -11.73 -18.92
CA LEU A 288 9.24 -11.71 -17.50
C LEU A 288 9.30 -13.14 -16.96
N VAL A 289 10.45 -13.51 -16.39
CA VAL A 289 10.63 -14.76 -15.65
C VAL A 289 10.65 -14.46 -14.14
N PRO A 290 9.58 -14.79 -13.39
CA PRO A 290 9.59 -14.64 -11.94
C PRO A 290 10.60 -15.58 -11.30
N ASN A 291 11.40 -15.08 -10.36
CA ASN A 291 12.32 -15.92 -9.60
C ASN A 291 11.52 -16.92 -8.74
N ALA A 292 11.78 -18.20 -8.96
CA ALA A 292 11.03 -19.30 -8.35
C ALA A 292 11.40 -19.57 -6.87
N ALA A 293 12.33 -18.81 -6.28
CA ALA A 293 12.84 -19.07 -4.93
C ALA A 293 11.72 -19.04 -3.86
N PRO A 294 11.44 -20.17 -3.16
CA PRO A 294 10.40 -20.22 -2.14
C PRO A 294 10.84 -19.61 -0.80
N HIS A 295 10.20 -18.52 -0.38
CA HIS A 295 10.29 -17.90 0.96
C HIS A 295 11.68 -17.40 1.42
N ALA A 296 11.67 -16.56 2.47
CA ALA A 296 12.76 -15.70 2.90
C ALA A 296 13.93 -16.41 3.63
N GLU A 297 13.83 -17.72 3.87
CA GLU A 297 14.81 -18.52 4.65
C GLU A 297 15.65 -19.45 3.77
N ILE A 298 16.18 -18.92 2.67
CA ILE A 298 17.06 -19.64 1.75
C ILE A 298 18.49 -19.11 1.89
N THR A 299 19.49 -19.99 1.83
CA THR A 299 20.90 -19.60 1.86
C THR A 299 21.28 -18.75 0.64
N ASP A 300 22.28 -17.87 0.75
CA ASP A 300 22.71 -17.04 -0.38
C ASP A 300 23.12 -17.86 -1.62
N GLY A 301 23.64 -19.07 -1.41
CA GLY A 301 23.99 -20.00 -2.49
C GLY A 301 22.77 -20.54 -3.25
N GLU A 302 21.69 -20.87 -2.55
CA GLU A 302 20.44 -21.33 -3.15
C GLU A 302 19.68 -20.20 -3.88
N ARG A 303 19.68 -18.98 -3.32
CA ARG A 303 19.18 -17.80 -4.03
C ARG A 303 19.88 -17.59 -5.37
N ARG A 304 21.21 -17.71 -5.37
CA ARG A 304 22.01 -17.59 -6.60
C ARG A 304 21.69 -18.70 -7.60
N ARG A 305 21.45 -19.94 -7.14
CA ARG A 305 21.05 -21.05 -8.02
C ARG A 305 19.71 -20.80 -8.72
N HIS A 306 18.67 -20.41 -7.98
CA HIS A 306 17.36 -20.13 -8.59
C HIS A 306 17.39 -18.94 -9.55
N HIS A 307 18.17 -17.91 -9.25
CA HIS A 307 18.36 -16.80 -10.18
C HIS A 307 19.06 -17.25 -11.47
N LEU A 308 20.11 -18.07 -11.37
CA LEU A 308 20.78 -18.66 -12.54
C LEU A 308 19.85 -19.58 -13.35
N GLU A 309 18.98 -20.36 -12.69
CA GLU A 309 17.97 -21.18 -13.37
C GLU A 309 16.98 -20.32 -14.18
N ALA A 310 16.52 -19.20 -13.60
CA ALA A 310 15.64 -18.25 -14.28
C ALA A 310 16.33 -17.54 -15.45
N GLU A 311 17.59 -17.12 -15.29
CA GLU A 311 18.42 -16.56 -16.37
C GLU A 311 18.64 -17.56 -17.51
N ASN A 312 18.93 -18.82 -17.18
CA ASN A 312 19.07 -19.88 -18.18
C ASN A 312 17.75 -20.15 -18.91
N MET A 313 16.62 -20.14 -18.19
CA MET A 313 15.29 -20.27 -18.78
C MET A 313 14.99 -19.11 -19.74
N LEU A 314 15.32 -17.89 -19.33
CA LEU A 314 15.17 -16.68 -20.15
C LEU A 314 16.01 -16.80 -21.43
N ALA A 315 17.29 -17.10 -21.31
CA ALA A 315 18.22 -17.27 -22.44
C ALA A 315 17.77 -18.36 -23.43
N LEU A 316 17.15 -19.44 -22.94
CA LEU A 316 16.60 -20.52 -23.77
C LEU A 316 15.29 -20.11 -24.47
N ALA A 317 14.45 -19.32 -23.81
CA ALA A 317 13.13 -18.97 -24.32
C ALA A 317 13.18 -17.84 -25.36
N LEU A 318 14.03 -16.82 -25.15
CA LEU A 318 14.06 -15.61 -26.01
C LEU A 318 14.18 -15.92 -27.51
N PRO A 319 15.11 -16.76 -28.01
CA PRO A 319 15.20 -17.05 -29.44
C PRO A 319 13.95 -17.75 -30.01
N LEU A 320 13.26 -18.55 -29.20
CA LEU A 320 12.02 -19.22 -29.59
C LEU A 320 10.86 -18.24 -29.66
N LEU A 321 10.83 -17.27 -28.74
CA LEU A 321 9.84 -16.20 -28.71
C LEU A 321 10.06 -15.20 -29.85
N ASP A 322 11.31 -14.89 -30.20
CA ASP A 322 11.65 -14.07 -31.38
C ASP A 322 11.02 -14.67 -32.65
N GLY A 323 11.16 -15.99 -32.83
CA GLY A 323 10.55 -16.71 -33.95
C GLY A 323 9.02 -16.71 -33.92
N ALA A 324 8.40 -16.70 -32.73
CA ALA A 324 6.94 -16.67 -32.59
C ALA A 324 6.35 -15.27 -32.79
N ALA A 325 7.04 -14.24 -32.30
CA ALA A 325 6.65 -12.83 -32.41
C ALA A 325 6.96 -12.23 -33.78
N GLY A 326 7.95 -12.78 -34.50
CA GLY A 326 8.45 -12.21 -35.76
C GLY A 326 9.27 -10.93 -35.56
N ALA A 327 9.65 -10.62 -34.32
CA ALA A 327 10.44 -9.47 -33.90
C ALA A 327 11.23 -9.82 -32.63
N HIS A 328 12.24 -9.03 -32.29
CA HIS A 328 13.02 -9.23 -31.08
C HIS A 328 12.14 -9.03 -29.83
N VAL A 329 12.19 -10.01 -28.93
CA VAL A 329 11.52 -10.04 -27.63
C VAL A 329 12.54 -9.66 -26.57
N GLU A 330 12.22 -8.66 -25.75
CA GLU A 330 13.06 -8.30 -24.60
C GLU A 330 12.77 -9.25 -23.43
N GLY A 331 13.70 -9.34 -22.47
CA GLY A 331 13.59 -10.29 -21.37
C GLY A 331 14.18 -9.79 -20.07
N SER A 332 13.55 -10.13 -18.94
CA SER A 332 14.11 -9.88 -17.62
C SER A 332 13.75 -10.97 -16.61
N VAL A 333 14.66 -11.17 -15.65
CA VAL A 333 14.42 -12.01 -14.47
C VAL A 333 14.10 -11.12 -13.28
N SER A 334 12.95 -11.34 -12.64
CA SER A 334 12.61 -10.59 -11.43
C SER A 334 13.41 -11.07 -10.23
N SER A 335 13.78 -10.16 -9.33
CA SER A 335 14.33 -10.53 -8.02
C SER A 335 13.25 -10.90 -6.98
N ARG A 336 11.97 -10.61 -7.28
CA ARG A 336 10.82 -10.85 -6.41
C ARG A 336 10.49 -12.34 -6.31
N HIS A 337 10.05 -12.76 -5.13
CA HIS A 337 9.65 -14.13 -4.84
C HIS A 337 8.21 -14.43 -5.25
N ASP A 338 7.29 -13.47 -5.07
CA ASP A 338 5.89 -13.65 -5.49
C ASP A 338 5.73 -13.26 -6.97
N PRO A 339 5.14 -14.12 -7.81
CA PRO A 339 4.90 -13.83 -9.22
C PRO A 339 4.02 -12.61 -9.45
N MET A 340 3.09 -12.29 -8.55
CA MET A 340 2.29 -11.08 -8.67
C MET A 340 3.16 -9.85 -8.43
N ASP A 341 3.99 -9.83 -7.38
CA ASP A 341 4.88 -8.71 -7.10
C ASP A 341 5.85 -8.46 -8.26
N ALA A 342 6.36 -9.53 -8.89
CA ALA A 342 7.19 -9.45 -10.09
C ALA A 342 6.44 -8.81 -11.28
N ILE A 343 5.19 -9.20 -11.49
CA ILE A 343 4.35 -8.67 -12.58
C ILE A 343 3.98 -7.21 -12.27
N GLU A 344 3.61 -6.87 -11.04
CA GLU A 344 3.29 -5.51 -10.62
C GLU A 344 4.49 -4.57 -10.81
N GLU A 345 5.70 -4.99 -10.43
CA GLU A 345 6.94 -4.23 -10.65
C GLU A 345 7.19 -4.01 -12.15
N ALA A 346 7.08 -5.05 -12.97
CA ALA A 346 7.25 -4.92 -14.42
C ALA A 346 6.19 -4.02 -15.06
N LEU A 347 4.93 -4.10 -14.63
CA LEU A 347 3.85 -3.25 -15.12
C LEU A 347 3.97 -1.79 -14.65
N HIS A 348 4.61 -1.55 -13.51
CA HIS A 348 4.87 -0.20 -13.01
C HIS A 348 6.04 0.44 -13.76
N ASP A 349 7.10 -0.32 -14.02
CA ASP A 349 8.33 0.18 -14.64
C ASP A 349 8.25 0.21 -16.17
N GLY A 350 7.39 -0.63 -16.76
CA GLY A 350 7.19 -0.73 -18.21
C GLY A 350 5.81 -0.24 -18.66
N GLY A 351 5.75 0.36 -19.85
CA GLY A 351 4.51 0.82 -20.47
C GLY A 351 3.65 -0.31 -21.04
N PHE A 352 3.50 -1.41 -20.30
CA PHE A 352 2.78 -2.60 -20.74
C PHE A 352 1.27 -2.39 -20.69
N HIS A 353 0.59 -2.80 -21.75
CA HIS A 353 -0.85 -2.60 -21.91
C HIS A 353 -1.64 -3.91 -21.91
N GLU A 354 -0.96 -5.05 -21.97
CA GLU A 354 -1.56 -6.38 -21.99
C GLU A 354 -0.63 -7.39 -21.32
N VAL A 355 -1.20 -8.44 -20.71
CA VAL A 355 -0.45 -9.55 -20.11
C VAL A 355 -0.83 -10.87 -20.76
N ILE A 356 0.17 -11.63 -21.20
CA ILE A 356 0.03 -13.06 -21.51
C ILE A 356 0.63 -13.85 -20.34
N LEU A 357 -0.22 -14.53 -19.58
CA LEU A 357 0.19 -15.35 -18.44
C LEU A 357 0.26 -16.82 -18.87
N SER A 358 1.46 -17.38 -18.91
CA SER A 358 1.67 -18.80 -19.21
C SER A 358 1.75 -19.62 -17.93
N THR A 359 0.86 -20.58 -17.77
CA THR A 359 0.72 -21.41 -16.56
C THR A 359 0.79 -22.90 -16.86
N LEU A 360 1.16 -23.71 -15.86
CA LEU A 360 0.94 -25.15 -15.87
C LEU A 360 -0.55 -25.49 -15.68
N PRO A 361 -0.98 -26.74 -15.90
CA PRO A 361 -2.37 -27.15 -15.68
C PRO A 361 -2.78 -26.99 -14.21
N LEU A 362 -4.08 -26.76 -13.97
CA LEU A 362 -4.64 -26.41 -12.65
C LEU A 362 -4.20 -27.33 -11.50
N HIS A 363 -4.06 -28.64 -11.76
CA HIS A 363 -3.68 -29.62 -10.75
C HIS A 363 -2.23 -29.48 -10.25
N VAL A 364 -1.34 -28.82 -11.02
CA VAL A 364 0.07 -28.60 -10.64
C VAL A 364 0.32 -27.12 -10.33
N SER A 365 -0.28 -26.22 -11.11
CA SER A 365 0.03 -24.80 -11.08
C SER A 365 -0.28 -24.15 -9.74
N HIS A 366 0.75 -23.66 -9.07
CA HIS A 366 0.58 -22.77 -7.91
C HIS A 366 -0.09 -21.46 -8.31
N TRP A 367 0.19 -20.96 -9.51
CA TRP A 367 -0.32 -19.68 -10.00
C TRP A 367 -1.85 -19.73 -10.19
N LEU A 368 -2.37 -20.82 -10.75
CA LEU A 368 -3.82 -21.00 -10.89
C LEU A 368 -4.50 -21.26 -9.53
N ARG A 369 -3.89 -22.04 -8.64
CA ARG A 369 -4.41 -22.27 -7.27
C ARG A 369 -4.47 -20.98 -6.44
N ALA A 370 -3.53 -20.06 -6.67
CA ALA A 370 -3.47 -18.75 -6.04
C ALA A 370 -4.32 -17.67 -6.76
N ASP A 371 -5.13 -18.05 -7.76
CA ASP A 371 -5.94 -17.14 -8.59
C ASP A 371 -5.09 -15.99 -9.20
N LEU A 372 -3.86 -16.28 -9.62
CA LEU A 372 -2.98 -15.28 -10.24
C LEU A 372 -3.62 -14.62 -11.48
N PRO A 373 -4.28 -15.35 -12.41
CA PRO A 373 -4.98 -14.70 -13.52
C PRO A 373 -6.04 -13.68 -13.05
N GLY A 374 -6.86 -14.06 -12.07
CA GLY A 374 -7.88 -13.18 -11.51
C GLY A 374 -7.29 -12.00 -10.73
N ARG A 375 -6.12 -12.17 -10.12
CA ARG A 375 -5.37 -11.08 -9.46
C ARG A 375 -4.81 -10.09 -10.48
N ILE A 376 -4.20 -10.55 -11.58
CA ILE A 376 -3.68 -9.66 -12.64
C ILE A 376 -4.85 -8.95 -13.33
N ALA A 377 -5.95 -9.65 -13.64
CA ALA A 377 -7.11 -9.03 -14.27
C ALA A 377 -7.73 -7.91 -13.42
N ARG A 378 -7.56 -7.93 -12.09
CA ARG A 378 -7.99 -6.86 -11.18
C ARG A 378 -7.12 -5.60 -11.25
N LEU A 379 -5.94 -5.67 -11.87
CA LEU A 379 -5.15 -4.50 -12.23
C LEU A 379 -5.76 -3.74 -13.42
N GLY A 380 -6.78 -4.32 -14.07
CA GLY A 380 -7.49 -3.74 -15.22
C GLY A 380 -6.75 -3.80 -16.54
N ILE A 381 -5.62 -4.51 -16.57
CA ILE A 381 -4.90 -4.83 -17.80
C ILE A 381 -5.52 -6.11 -18.38
N PRO A 382 -5.80 -6.17 -19.70
CA PRO A 382 -6.23 -7.40 -20.35
C PRO A 382 -5.25 -8.55 -20.11
N VAL A 383 -5.77 -9.69 -19.64
CA VAL A 383 -4.97 -10.88 -19.34
C VAL A 383 -5.43 -12.04 -20.23
N THR A 384 -4.49 -12.60 -20.98
CA THR A 384 -4.68 -13.87 -21.69
C THR A 384 -3.95 -14.97 -20.93
N THR A 385 -4.68 -15.96 -20.43
CA THR A 385 -4.09 -17.10 -19.73
C THR A 385 -3.89 -18.25 -20.69
N VAL A 386 -2.65 -18.72 -20.80
CA VAL A 386 -2.26 -19.87 -21.61
C VAL A 386 -1.90 -21.01 -20.68
N THR A 387 -2.42 -22.21 -20.97
CA THR A 387 -2.09 -23.41 -20.18
C THR A 387 -1.17 -24.31 -21.00
N ALA A 388 0.05 -24.51 -20.52
CA ALA A 388 1.01 -25.41 -21.12
C ALA A 388 0.93 -26.81 -20.47
N PRO A 389 1.10 -27.90 -21.24
CA PRO A 389 1.21 -29.23 -20.67
C PRO A 389 2.49 -29.36 -19.82
N GLN A 390 2.44 -30.20 -18.79
CA GLN A 390 3.62 -30.53 -18.01
C GLN A 390 4.61 -31.28 -18.92
N ARG A 391 5.87 -30.82 -19.02
CA ARG A 391 6.92 -31.62 -19.65
C ARG A 391 7.06 -32.93 -18.86
N GLY A 392 6.71 -34.04 -19.49
CA GLY A 392 6.83 -35.37 -18.90
C GLY A 392 8.27 -35.65 -18.46
N ARG A 393 8.41 -36.34 -17.33
CA ARG A 393 9.70 -36.85 -16.84
C ARG A 393 10.04 -38.22 -17.45
N ASP A 394 9.30 -38.65 -18.46
CA ASP A 394 9.40 -39.99 -19.05
C ASP A 394 9.91 -39.90 -20.48
N GLY A 395 11.14 -40.36 -20.69
CA GLY A 395 11.61 -40.79 -22.00
C GLY A 395 10.89 -42.08 -22.39
N GLN A 396 9.73 -41.95 -23.00
CA GLN A 396 9.11 -43.05 -23.75
C GLN A 396 9.35 -42.78 -25.22
N ASP A 397 10.19 -43.62 -25.84
CA ASP A 397 10.42 -43.75 -27.27
C ASP A 397 9.10 -43.70 -28.05
N PRO A 398 9.06 -43.07 -29.25
CA PRO A 398 7.92 -43.20 -30.14
C PRO A 398 7.82 -44.65 -30.60
N ASP A 399 6.72 -45.29 -30.23
CA ASP A 399 6.32 -46.63 -30.68
C ASP A 399 6.39 -46.71 -32.21
N VAL A 400 7.44 -47.37 -32.70
CA VAL A 400 7.60 -47.71 -34.11
C VAL A 400 6.56 -48.76 -34.42
N GLY A 401 5.45 -48.32 -35.03
CA GLY A 401 4.41 -49.21 -35.53
C GLY A 401 5.00 -50.30 -36.42
N SER A 402 4.96 -51.54 -35.93
CA SER A 402 5.27 -52.72 -36.71
C SER A 402 4.14 -52.98 -37.71
N ALA A 403 4.49 -52.88 -38.98
CA ALA A 403 3.66 -53.30 -40.08
C ALA A 403 3.59 -54.84 -40.13
N ARG A 404 2.34 -55.35 -40.19
CA ARG A 404 1.86 -56.55 -40.88
C ARG A 404 2.79 -57.77 -41.04
N THR A 405 2.32 -58.89 -40.50
CA THR A 405 2.22 -60.18 -41.21
C THR A 405 1.09 -61.00 -40.57
N GLU A 406 -0.03 -61.13 -41.27
CA GLU A 406 -0.65 -62.39 -41.74
C GLU A 406 -1.88 -62.08 -42.59
#